data_AF-A0A9D7X050-F1
#
_entry.id   AF-A0A9D7X050-F1
#
_cell.length_a   1.000
_cell.length_b   1.000
_cell.length_c   1.000
_cell.angle_alpha   90.00
_cell.angle_beta   90.00
_cell.angle_gamma   90.00
#
_symmetry.space_group_name_H-M   'P 1'
#
loop_
_entity.id
_entity.type
_entity.pdbx_description
1 polymer ?
#
loop_
_entity_poly.entity_id
_entity_poly.type
_entity_poly.pdbx_seq_one_letter_code
_entity_poly.pdbx_strand_id
1 'polypeptide(L)' 'MESLKKWNKRSEKIWLVISIISTISAIYFSFVDDFANNKAYYLLTVMSWGIYLIRRGLSNRLGNKKQ' A
#
# COMPACT_ATOMS: atom_id res chain seq x y z
N MET A 1 0.01 -23.35 -10.07
CA MET A 1 0.74 -22.05 -10.07
C MET A 1 -0.11 -20.85 -10.51
N GLU A 2 -1.11 -21.01 -11.39
CA GLU A 2 -1.90 -19.88 -11.89
C GLU A 2 -2.79 -19.21 -10.82
N SER A 3 -3.34 -19.99 -9.88
CA SER A 3 -4.13 -19.45 -8.78
C SER A 3 -3.32 -18.48 -7.91
N LEU A 4 -2.09 -18.83 -7.55
CA LEU A 4 -1.17 -17.99 -6.78
C LEU A 4 -0.85 -16.68 -7.50
N LYS A 5 -0.62 -16.72 -8.82
CA LYS A 5 -0.43 -15.51 -9.63
C LYS A 5 -1.67 -14.61 -9.64
N LYS A 6 -2.88 -15.17 -9.76
CA LYS A 6 -4.14 -14.40 -9.66
C LYS A 6 -4.33 -13.77 -8.28
N TRP A 7 -4.07 -14.53 -7.21
CA TRP A 7 -4.18 -14.03 -5.84
C TRP A 7 -3.18 -12.91 -5.55
N ASN A 8 -1.93 -13.03 -6.02
CA ASN A 8 -0.93 -11.98 -5.86
C ASN A 8 -1.34 -10.67 -6.55
N LYS A 9 -1.88 -10.76 -7.78
CA LYS A 9 -2.36 -9.59 -8.54
C LYS A 9 -3.56 -8.89 -7.87
N ARG A 10 -4.48 -9.65 -7.26
CA ARG A 10 -5.60 -9.10 -6.47
C ARG A 10 -5.09 -8.44 -5.20
N SER A 11 -4.17 -9.12 -4.51
CA SER A 11 -3.48 -8.63 -3.33
C SER A 11 -2.78 -7.28 -3.57
N GLU A 12 -2.12 -7.10 -4.71
CA GLU A 12 -1.49 -5.84 -5.10
C GLU A 12 -2.50 -4.68 -5.19
N LYS A 13 -3.65 -4.91 -5.84
CA LYS A 13 -4.73 -3.92 -5.94
C LYS A 13 -5.33 -3.57 -4.58
N ILE A 14 -5.51 -4.55 -3.69
CA ILE A 14 -6.04 -4.33 -2.34
C ILE A 14 -5.10 -3.42 -1.55
N TRP A 15 -3.79 -3.69 -1.57
CA TRP A 15 -2.82 -2.86 -0.87
C TRP A 15 -2.73 -1.44 -1.41
N LEU A 16 -2.91 -1.25 -2.72
CA LEU A 16 -3.02 0.10 -3.29
C LEU A 16 -4.22 0.85 -2.70
N VAL A 17 -5.40 0.21 -2.65
CA VAL A 17 -6.61 0.81 -2.09
C VAL A 17 -6.42 1.16 -0.62
N ILE A 18 -5.85 0.24 0.17
CA ILE A 18 -5.54 0.49 1.60
C ILE A 18 -4.59 1.68 1.75
N SER A 19 -3.57 1.78 0.90
CA SER A 19 -2.60 2.88 0.96
C SER A 19 -3.25 4.23 0.66
N ILE A 20 -4.14 4.29 -0.33
CA ILE A 20 -4.90 5.50 -0.67
C ILE A 20 -5.82 5.91 0.48
N ILE A 21 -6.60 4.95 1.02
CA ILE A 21 -7.51 5.21 2.15
C ILE A 21 -6.72 5.70 3.37
N SER A 22 -5.61 5.02 3.71
CA SER A 22 -4.75 5.42 4.82
C SER A 22 -4.20 6.83 4.64
N THR A 23 -3.81 7.20 3.41
CA THR A 23 -3.34 8.56 3.10
C THR A 23 -4.44 9.59 3.34
N ILE A 24 -5.66 9.34 2.84
CA ILE A 24 -6.80 10.24 3.04
C ILE A 24 -7.12 10.37 4.53
N SER A 25 -7.17 9.26 5.27
CA SER A 25 -7.41 9.27 6.71
C SER A 25 -6.32 10.04 7.46
N ALA A 26 -5.04 9.84 7.14
CA ALA A 26 -3.95 10.56 7.80
C ALA A 26 -4.03 12.07 7.56
N ILE A 27 -4.38 12.49 6.34
CA ILE A 27 -4.62 13.91 6.01
C ILE A 27 -5.81 14.43 6.83
N TYR A 28 -6.93 13.73 6.82
CA TYR A 28 -8.15 14.11 7.56
C TYR A 28 -7.88 14.29 9.06
N PHE A 29 -7.27 13.30 9.72
CA PHE A 29 -6.95 13.39 11.15
C PHE A 29 -5.91 14.48 11.44
N SER A 30 -4.98 14.75 10.52
CA SER A 30 -4.00 15.83 10.70
C SER A 30 -4.66 17.21 10.75
N PHE A 31 -5.73 17.43 9.97
CA PHE A 31 -6.51 18.66 10.03
C PHE A 31 -7.40 18.73 11.28
N VAL A 32 -7.95 17.60 11.73
CA VAL A 32 -8.85 17.56 12.90
C VAL A 32 -8.08 17.77 14.22
N ASP A 33 -6.90 17.17 14.35
CA ASP A 33 -6.07 17.23 15.57
C ASP A 33 -5.03 18.36 15.56
N ASP A 34 -5.15 19.32 14.63
CA ASP A 34 -4.20 20.45 14.47
C ASP A 34 -2.72 20.01 14.49
N PHE A 35 -2.42 18.91 13.78
CA PHE A 35 -1.09 18.31 13.69
C PHE A 35 -0.44 17.88 15.02
N ALA A 36 -1.18 17.80 16.13
CA ALA A 36 -0.61 17.52 17.46
C ALA A 36 -0.17 16.06 17.67
N ASN A 37 -0.85 15.07 17.07
CA ASN A 37 -0.57 13.63 17.25
C ASN A 37 -0.65 12.80 15.96
N ASN A 38 -0.21 13.39 14.86
CA ASN A 38 -0.34 12.81 13.51
C ASN A 38 0.71 11.74 13.13
N LYS A 39 1.77 11.57 13.94
CA LYS A 39 2.89 10.65 13.65
C LYS A 39 2.44 9.21 13.39
N ALA A 40 1.49 8.71 14.19
CA ALA A 40 1.00 7.34 14.06
C ALA A 40 0.27 7.10 12.74
N TYR A 41 -0.57 8.05 12.32
CA TYR A 41 -1.34 7.95 11.07
C TYR A 41 -0.43 7.99 9.84
N TYR A 42 0.55 8.90 9.82
CA TYR A 42 1.54 8.97 8.74
C TYR A 42 2.44 7.72 8.70
N LEU A 43 2.82 7.14 9.84
CA LEU A 43 3.56 5.88 9.87
C LEU A 43 2.77 4.74 9.22
N LEU A 44 1.48 4.64 9.52
CA LEU A 44 0.56 3.67 8.92
C LEU A 44 0.43 3.86 7.40
N THR A 45 0.37 5.12 6.96
CA THR A 45 0.38 5.47 5.53
C THR A 45 1.68 5.02 4.86
N VAL A 46 2.84 5.36 5.43
CA VAL A 46 4.14 4.96 4.86
C VAL A 46 4.30 3.45 4.82
N MET A 47 3.89 2.74 5.87
CA MET A 47 3.96 1.27 5.91
C MET A 47 3.06 0.63 4.84
N SER A 48 1.82 1.09 4.68
CA SER A 48 0.92 0.56 3.65
C SER A 48 1.46 0.80 2.24
N TRP A 49 1.97 2.00 1.96
CA TRP A 49 2.66 2.31 0.71
C TRP A 49 3.90 1.44 0.49
N GLY A 50 4.71 1.23 1.53
CA GLY A 50 5.88 0.35 1.48
C GLY A 50 5.51 -1.07 1.05
N ILE A 51 4.45 -1.63 1.64
CA ILE A 51 3.97 -2.98 1.30
C ILE A 51 3.45 -3.02 -0.15
N TYR A 52 2.70 -2.02 -0.59
CA TYR A 52 2.25 -1.91 -1.97
C TYR A 52 3.43 -1.84 -2.96
N LEU A 53 4.41 -0.97 -2.69
CA LEU A 53 5.57 -0.78 -3.56
C LEU A 53 6.47 -2.01 -3.61
N ILE A 54 6.69 -2.69 -2.48
CA ILE A 54 7.43 -3.96 -2.43
C ILE A 54 6.71 -5.00 -3.28
N ARG A 55 5.39 -5.14 -3.14
CA ARG A 55 4.59 -6.09 -3.93
C ARG A 55 4.61 -5.76 -5.42
N ARG A 56 4.47 -4.48 -5.79
CA ARG A 56 4.56 -4.02 -7.19
C ARG A 56 5.96 -4.24 -7.77
N GLY A 57 7.00 -3.94 -7.01
CA GLY A 57 8.40 -4.16 -7.39
C GLY A 57 8.72 -5.63 -7.61
N LEU A 58 8.27 -6.50 -6.70
CA LEU A 58 8.37 -7.96 -6.84
C LEU A 58 7.56 -8.45 -8.05
N SER A 59 6.33 -7.96 -8.24
CA SER A 59 5.46 -8.31 -9.37
C SER A 59 6.10 -7.96 -10.71
N ASN A 60 6.72 -6.77 -10.83
CA ASN A 60 7.45 -6.35 -12.03
C ASN A 60 8.73 -7.19 -12.26
N ARG A 61 9.51 -7.46 -11.19
CA ARG A 61 10.77 -8.23 -11.31
C ARG A 61 10.53 -9.71 -11.61
N LEU A 62 9.49 -10.31 -11.01
CA LEU A 62 9.09 -11.70 -11.24
C LEU A 62 8.25 -11.85 -12.52
N GLY A 63 7.55 -10.79 -12.95
CA GLY A 63 6.86 -10.69 -14.22
C GLY A 63 7.82 -10.64 -15.41
N ASN A 64 8.96 -9.96 -15.27
CA ASN A 64 10.05 -9.97 -16.26
C ASN A 64 10.84 -11.29 -16.34
N LYS A 65 10.57 -12.26 -15.46
CA LYS A 65 11.06 -13.65 -15.61
C LYS A 65 9.96 -14.54 -16.21
N LYS A 66 9.60 -14.24 -17.45
CA LYS A 66 8.96 -15.11 -18.45
C LYS A 66 9.32 -14.47 -19.80
N GLN A 67 10.18 -15.05 -20.65
CA GLN A 67 10.08 -16.39 -21.25
C GLN A 67 8.65 -16.73 -21.64
#